data_AF-A0A5C7J0W7-F1
#
_entry.id   AF-A0A5C7J0W7-F1
#
_cell.length_a   1.000
_cell.length_b   1.000
_cell.length_c   1.000
_cell.angle_alpha   90.00
_cell.angle_beta   90.00
_cell.angle_gamma   90.00
#
_symmetry.space_group_name_H-M   'P 1'
#
loop_
_entity.id
_entity.type
_entity.pdbx_description
1 polymer ?
#
loop_
_entity_poly.entity_id
_entity_poly.type
_entity_poly.pdbx_seq_one_letter_code
_entity_poly.pdbx_strand_id
1 'polypeptide(L)'
;MVPKNLVINGVTCGPGHGISIGSLGLFKNEEPVDGVTVKNCTMTNTSNGVRIKTWPGAEPGTCSNIHFEDITVTNVSSPIIIDQKYCPWNKCKINEESKVKLSNISFKNIHGTSARPEAVKIICSATLPCENVELADIEITHSGPTAASITMFECEA
;
A
#
# COMPACT_ATOMS: atom_id res chain seq x y z
N MET A 1 9.35 13.81 -11.51
CA MET A 1 7.97 14.31 -11.64
C MET A 1 7.15 13.59 -10.59
N VAL A 2 6.53 14.32 -9.68
CA VAL A 2 5.67 13.74 -8.64
C VAL A 2 4.22 14.06 -9.00
N PRO A 3 3.33 13.06 -9.08
CA PRO A 3 1.97 13.28 -9.51
C PRO A 3 1.21 14.13 -8.47
N LYS A 4 0.50 15.15 -8.99
CA LYS A 4 -0.60 15.81 -8.29
C LYS A 4 -1.88 15.57 -9.09
N ASN A 5 -2.97 15.19 -8.44
CA ASN A 5 -4.26 14.93 -9.10
C ASN A 5 -4.19 13.88 -10.22
N LEU A 6 -3.60 12.72 -9.92
CA LEU A 6 -3.48 11.61 -10.87
C LEU A 6 -4.61 10.61 -10.67
N VAL A 7 -5.30 10.24 -11.76
CA VAL A 7 -6.31 9.18 -11.76
C VAL A 7 -5.84 8.01 -12.62
N ILE A 8 -5.78 6.83 -12.03
CA ILE A 8 -5.54 5.55 -12.70
C ILE A 8 -6.87 4.80 -12.68
N ASN A 9 -7.43 4.50 -13.86
CA ASN A 9 -8.76 3.92 -13.98
C ASN A 9 -8.79 2.77 -14.99
N GLY A 10 -9.42 1.65 -14.65
CA GLY A 10 -9.67 0.57 -15.60
C GLY A 10 -8.44 -0.28 -15.95
N VAL A 11 -7.40 -0.25 -15.11
CA VAL A 11 -6.13 -0.94 -15.40
C VAL A 11 -6.16 -2.37 -14.88
N THR A 12 -5.76 -3.32 -15.73
CA THR A 12 -5.48 -4.70 -15.33
C THR A 12 -3.97 -4.92 -15.26
N CYS A 13 -3.48 -5.44 -14.13
CA CYS A 13 -2.08 -5.77 -13.92
C CYS A 13 -1.93 -7.24 -13.55
N GLY A 14 -0.97 -7.94 -14.15
CA GLY A 14 -0.65 -9.31 -13.77
C GLY A 14 0.11 -10.08 -14.85
N PRO A 15 1.12 -10.90 -14.48
CA PRO A 15 1.82 -10.95 -13.19
C PRO A 15 2.73 -9.72 -12.96
N GLY A 16 3.20 -9.49 -11.73
CA GLY A 16 4.07 -8.35 -11.41
C GLY A 16 4.00 -7.87 -9.97
N HIS A 17 4.29 -6.58 -9.73
CA HIS A 17 4.35 -5.99 -8.38
C HIS A 17 3.10 -5.21 -7.93
N GLY A 18 2.06 -5.16 -8.76
CA GLY A 18 0.86 -4.36 -8.52
C GLY A 18 1.08 -2.86 -8.72
N ILE A 19 0.15 -2.05 -8.23
CA ILE A 19 0.26 -0.59 -8.26
C ILE A 19 0.90 -0.12 -6.96
N SER A 20 2.01 0.61 -7.07
CA SER A 20 2.75 1.13 -5.92
C SER A 20 2.95 2.63 -6.02
N ILE A 21 2.69 3.34 -4.92
CA ILE A 21 3.12 4.73 -4.71
C ILE A 21 4.46 4.70 -3.97
N GLY A 22 5.46 5.37 -4.55
CA GLY A 22 6.82 5.43 -4.04
C GLY A 22 7.84 4.59 -4.82
N SER A 23 9.00 4.29 -4.24
CA SER A 23 9.36 4.57 -2.85
C SER A 23 9.58 6.05 -2.58
N LEU A 24 9.05 6.55 -1.46
CA LEU A 24 9.17 7.94 -1.05
C LEU A 24 10.21 8.12 0.07
N GLY A 25 10.76 9.32 0.16
CA GLY A 25 11.71 9.75 1.19
C GLY A 25 13.15 9.30 0.96
N LEU A 26 13.52 8.83 -0.24
CA LEU A 26 14.90 8.42 -0.51
C LEU A 26 15.78 9.61 -0.94
N PHE A 27 15.21 10.52 -1.73
CA PHE A 27 15.93 11.64 -2.33
C PHE A 27 15.62 12.95 -1.61
N LYS A 28 16.60 13.85 -1.64
CA LYS A 28 16.42 15.21 -1.14
C LYS A 28 15.46 15.98 -2.03
N ASN A 29 14.64 16.82 -1.42
CA ASN A 29 13.68 17.68 -2.11
C ASN A 29 12.72 16.89 -3.01
N GLU A 30 12.28 15.72 -2.56
CA GLU A 30 11.15 15.04 -3.20
C GLU A 30 9.91 15.93 -3.07
N GLU A 31 9.27 16.18 -4.21
CA GLU A 31 8.00 16.90 -4.23
C GLU A 31 6.90 16.07 -3.51
N PRO A 32 5.92 16.71 -2.88
CA PRO A 32 4.76 16.03 -2.28
C PRO A 32 3.97 15.20 -3.30
N VAL A 33 3.57 13.99 -2.90
CA VAL A 33 2.52 13.23 -3.60
C VAL A 33 1.18 13.66 -3.04
N ASP A 34 0.26 14.07 -3.90
CA ASP A 34 -1.07 14.52 -3.46
C ASP A 34 -2.15 14.22 -4.48
N GLY A 35 -3.31 13.72 -4.03
CA GLY A 35 -4.47 13.51 -4.89
C GLY A 35 -4.25 12.39 -5.91
N VAL A 36 -3.94 11.18 -5.45
CA VAL A 36 -3.83 10.00 -6.33
C VAL A 36 -5.02 9.10 -6.13
N THR A 37 -5.77 8.84 -7.19
CA THR A 37 -6.89 7.89 -7.19
C THR A 37 -6.59 6.72 -8.11
N VAL A 38 -6.71 5.50 -7.59
CA VAL A 38 -6.62 4.25 -8.34
C VAL A 38 -7.97 3.56 -8.23
N LYS A 39 -8.67 3.41 -9.36
CA LYS A 39 -10.03 2.87 -9.35
C LYS A 39 -10.36 1.91 -10.47
N ASN A 40 -11.35 1.04 -10.25
CA ASN A 40 -11.81 0.04 -11.22
C ASN A 40 -10.65 -0.80 -11.79
N CYS A 41 -9.74 -1.23 -10.93
CA CYS A 41 -8.53 -1.94 -11.34
C CYS A 41 -8.59 -3.42 -10.98
N THR A 42 -7.88 -4.25 -11.74
CA THR A 42 -7.77 -5.68 -11.47
C THR A 42 -6.31 -6.07 -11.31
N MET A 43 -6.01 -6.80 -10.24
CA MET A 43 -4.67 -7.31 -9.94
C MET A 43 -4.71 -8.84 -9.92
N THR A 44 -3.95 -9.49 -10.81
CA THR A 44 -3.96 -10.95 -10.94
C THR A 44 -2.55 -11.51 -10.84
N ASN A 45 -2.34 -12.48 -9.94
CA ASN A 45 -1.04 -13.14 -9.74
C ASN A 45 0.12 -12.15 -9.50
N THR A 46 -0.15 -11.04 -8.81
CA THR A 46 0.86 -10.06 -8.44
C THR A 46 1.36 -10.29 -7.01
N SER A 47 2.56 -9.81 -6.72
CA SER A 47 3.09 -9.84 -5.35
C SER A 47 2.35 -8.88 -4.43
N ASN A 48 1.85 -7.75 -4.95
CA ASN A 48 1.03 -6.80 -4.18
C ASN A 48 -0.19 -6.38 -5.00
N GLY A 49 -1.27 -5.96 -4.35
CA GLY A 49 -2.39 -5.33 -5.03
C GLY A 49 -2.11 -3.84 -5.16
N VAL A 50 -2.38 -3.10 -4.08
CA VAL A 50 -2.09 -1.68 -3.92
C VAL A 50 -1.15 -1.46 -2.75
N ARG A 51 -0.15 -0.60 -2.95
CA ARG A 51 0.91 -0.40 -1.97
C ARG A 51 1.38 1.04 -1.87
N ILE A 52 1.60 1.54 -0.66
CA ILE A 52 2.39 2.75 -0.38
C ILE A 52 3.67 2.31 0.34
N LYS A 53 4.84 2.80 -0.10
CA LYS A 53 6.14 2.44 0.49
C LYS A 53 7.03 3.65 0.73
N THR A 54 7.55 3.80 1.95
CA THR A 54 8.44 4.91 2.33
C THR A 54 9.71 4.39 3.00
N TRP A 55 10.84 5.07 2.76
CA TRP A 55 12.13 4.68 3.32
C TRP A 55 12.25 5.08 4.80
N PRO A 56 12.84 4.22 5.65
CA PRO A 56 13.19 4.58 7.03
C PRO A 56 14.45 5.46 7.09
N GLY A 57 14.44 6.49 7.95
CA GLY A 57 15.61 7.29 8.32
C GLY A 57 16.26 8.17 7.24
N ALA A 58 15.67 8.24 6.06
CA ALA A 58 16.18 9.02 4.94
C ALA A 58 15.65 10.47 5.00
N GLU A 59 15.00 10.95 3.95
CA GLU A 59 14.58 12.35 3.79
C GLU A 59 13.09 12.55 4.14
N PRO A 60 12.70 13.73 4.68
CA PRO A 60 11.30 14.04 4.96
C PRO A 60 10.49 14.20 3.67
N GLY A 61 9.18 13.95 3.76
CA GLY A 61 8.27 14.09 2.63
C GLY A 61 6.80 14.04 3.04
N THR A 62 5.90 14.21 2.09
CA THR A 62 4.45 14.12 2.32
C THR A 62 3.77 13.33 1.21
N CYS A 63 2.79 12.52 1.61
CA CYS A 63 1.91 11.77 0.72
C CYS A 63 0.49 11.85 1.30
N SER A 64 -0.40 12.53 0.58
CA SER A 64 -1.75 12.82 1.06
C SER A 64 -2.83 12.57 0.02
N ASN A 65 -4.06 12.38 0.49
CA ASN A 65 -5.26 12.29 -0.35
C ASN A 65 -5.12 11.17 -1.40
N ILE A 66 -4.92 9.95 -0.90
CA ILE A 66 -4.72 8.75 -1.72
C ILE A 66 -5.93 7.85 -1.61
N HIS A 67 -6.50 7.47 -2.73
CA HIS A 67 -7.74 6.70 -2.77
C HIS A 67 -7.57 5.47 -3.67
N PHE A 68 -7.75 4.29 -3.10
CA PHE A 68 -7.83 3.01 -3.80
C PHE A 68 -9.27 2.50 -3.71
N GLU A 69 -9.96 2.42 -4.84
CA GLU A 69 -11.42 2.18 -4.88
C GLU A 69 -11.78 1.13 -5.95
N ASP A 70 -12.76 0.28 -5.70
CA ASP A 70 -13.27 -0.67 -6.70
C ASP A 70 -12.15 -1.54 -7.30
N ILE A 71 -11.43 -2.28 -6.45
CA ILE A 71 -10.28 -3.09 -6.87
C ILE A 71 -10.56 -4.58 -6.68
N THR A 72 -10.43 -5.34 -7.77
CA THR A 72 -10.50 -6.81 -7.72
C THR A 72 -9.11 -7.40 -7.63
N VAL A 73 -8.85 -8.22 -6.61
CA VAL A 73 -7.59 -8.97 -6.43
C VAL A 73 -7.81 -10.46 -6.68
N THR A 74 -6.97 -11.09 -7.49
CA THR A 74 -7.03 -12.53 -7.76
C THR A 74 -5.67 -13.17 -7.54
N ASN A 75 -5.60 -14.06 -6.54
CA ASN A 75 -4.37 -14.76 -6.15
C ASN A 75 -3.19 -13.78 -5.92
N VAL A 76 -3.46 -12.68 -5.22
CA VAL A 76 -2.47 -11.64 -4.93
C VAL A 76 -1.80 -11.93 -3.59
N SER A 77 -0.47 -11.88 -3.51
CA SER A 77 0.24 -12.27 -2.28
C SER A 77 -0.02 -11.31 -1.12
N SER A 78 0.09 -10.00 -1.33
CA SER A 78 -0.23 -8.99 -0.33
C SER A 78 -1.12 -7.89 -0.93
N PRO A 79 -2.45 -8.08 -0.91
CA PRO A 79 -3.41 -7.21 -1.55
C PRO A 79 -3.33 -5.74 -1.18
N ILE A 80 -3.26 -5.41 0.12
CA ILE A 80 -3.26 -4.02 0.61
C ILE A 80 -2.07 -3.82 1.53
N ILE A 81 -1.19 -2.87 1.20
CA ILE A 81 0.00 -2.57 2.00
C ILE A 81 0.24 -1.07 2.18
N ILE A 82 0.47 -0.65 3.41
CA ILE A 82 1.28 0.54 3.74
C ILE A 82 2.55 0.04 4.43
N ASP A 83 3.71 0.41 3.92
CA ASP A 83 5.01 0.00 4.46
C ASP A 83 5.94 1.21 4.64
N GLN A 84 5.93 1.78 5.85
CA GLN A 84 6.87 2.83 6.24
C GLN A 84 8.25 2.31 6.70
N LYS A 85 8.48 0.99 6.64
CA LYS A 85 9.76 0.33 6.95
C LYS A 85 10.40 -0.26 5.68
N TYR A 86 10.05 0.26 4.50
CA TYR A 86 10.47 -0.29 3.22
C TYR A 86 12.01 -0.27 3.07
N CYS A 87 12.60 -1.46 3.08
CA CYS A 87 14.06 -1.64 3.10
C CYS A 87 14.52 -2.64 2.03
N PRO A 88 14.54 -2.26 0.76
CA PRO A 88 14.98 -3.17 -0.29
C PRO A 88 16.46 -3.52 -0.11
N TRP A 89 16.75 -4.83 -0.16
CA TRP A 89 18.10 -5.40 -0.03
C TRP A 89 18.86 -5.02 1.25
N ASN A 90 18.15 -4.66 2.33
CA ASN A 90 18.74 -4.22 3.60
C ASN A 90 19.67 -2.99 3.48
N LYS A 91 19.49 -2.16 2.44
CA LYS A 91 20.29 -0.93 2.21
C LYS A 91 19.59 0.33 2.72
N CYS A 92 18.97 0.24 3.89
CA CYS A 92 18.24 1.34 4.52
C CYS A 92 18.73 1.54 5.96
N LYS A 93 18.25 2.59 6.61
CA LYS A 93 18.48 2.80 8.04
C LYS A 93 17.40 2.10 8.85
N ILE A 94 17.48 0.77 8.92
CA ILE A 94 16.38 -0.08 9.41
C ILE A 94 15.93 0.20 10.85
N ASN A 95 16.78 0.80 11.67
CA ASN A 95 16.48 1.18 13.05
C ASN A 95 15.98 2.63 13.20
N GLU A 96 15.86 3.37 12.10
CA GLU A 96 15.28 4.70 12.09
C GLU A 96 13.85 4.64 11.56
N GLU A 97 13.03 5.58 12.00
CA GLU A 97 11.65 5.71 11.54
C GLU A 97 11.55 6.49 10.22
N SER A 98 10.51 6.25 9.43
CA SER A 98 10.27 7.06 8.23
C SER A 98 9.82 8.46 8.60
N LYS A 99 10.32 9.45 7.85
CA LYS A 99 10.00 10.88 8.02
C LYS A 99 8.99 11.37 6.97
N VAL A 100 8.37 10.45 6.23
CA VAL A 100 7.33 10.78 5.25
C VAL A 100 5.98 10.77 5.95
N LYS A 101 5.29 11.92 6.02
CA LYS A 101 3.94 11.99 6.58
C LYS A 101 2.95 11.38 5.59
N LEU A 102 2.24 10.35 6.05
CA LEU A 102 1.12 9.74 5.34
C LEU A 102 -0.19 10.23 5.95
N SER A 103 -1.10 10.76 5.13
CA SER A 103 -2.39 11.27 5.62
C SER A 103 -3.53 11.12 4.61
N ASN A 104 -4.76 10.97 5.09
CA ASN A 104 -5.97 10.88 4.27
C ASN A 104 -5.84 9.81 3.17
N ILE A 105 -5.74 8.55 3.60
CA ILE A 105 -5.59 7.40 2.71
C ILE A 105 -6.81 6.52 2.85
N SER A 106 -7.46 6.14 1.77
CA SER A 106 -8.61 5.23 1.81
C SER A 106 -8.42 4.02 0.90
N PHE A 107 -8.83 2.87 1.40
CA PHE A 107 -9.03 1.64 0.64
C PHE A 107 -10.50 1.29 0.75
N LYS A 108 -11.23 1.34 -0.37
CA LYS A 108 -12.68 1.12 -0.40
C LYS A 108 -13.06 0.09 -1.45
N ASN A 109 -14.01 -0.79 -1.13
CA ASN A 109 -14.53 -1.80 -2.06
C ASN A 109 -13.42 -2.61 -2.74
N ILE A 110 -12.60 -3.29 -1.95
CA ILE A 110 -11.52 -4.16 -2.45
C ILE A 110 -11.86 -5.61 -2.14
N HIS A 111 -12.00 -6.43 -3.17
CA HIS A 111 -12.54 -7.78 -3.04
C HIS A 111 -11.79 -8.82 -3.88
N GLY A 112 -11.90 -10.09 -3.48
CA GLY A 112 -11.40 -11.24 -4.25
C GLY A 112 -10.55 -12.21 -3.41
N THR A 113 -9.39 -12.62 -3.93
CA THR A 113 -8.58 -13.68 -3.31
C THR A 113 -7.12 -13.28 -3.07
N SER A 114 -6.58 -13.70 -1.91
CA SER A 114 -5.17 -13.58 -1.56
C SER A 114 -4.46 -14.92 -1.51
N ALA A 115 -3.23 -14.93 -2.03
CA ALA A 115 -2.34 -16.08 -1.97
C ALA A 115 -1.73 -16.30 -0.57
N ARG A 116 -1.83 -15.32 0.34
CA ARG A 116 -1.37 -15.42 1.74
C ARG A 116 -2.52 -15.11 2.70
N PRO A 117 -2.41 -15.49 3.98
CA PRO A 117 -3.45 -15.17 4.96
C PRO A 117 -3.51 -13.67 5.31
N GLU A 118 -2.38 -12.97 5.29
CA GLU A 118 -2.30 -11.52 5.54
C GLU A 118 -2.75 -10.72 4.31
N ALA A 119 -4.03 -10.33 4.25
CA ALA A 119 -4.55 -9.56 3.13
C ALA A 119 -4.24 -8.06 3.25
N VAL A 120 -4.17 -7.56 4.48
CA VAL A 120 -3.94 -6.15 4.79
C VAL A 120 -2.80 -6.01 5.78
N LYS A 121 -1.81 -5.20 5.41
CA LYS A 121 -0.65 -4.88 6.23
C LYS A 121 -0.44 -3.37 6.25
N ILE A 122 -0.62 -2.73 7.40
CA ILE A 122 -0.42 -1.29 7.58
C ILE A 122 0.68 -1.11 8.62
N ILE A 123 1.89 -0.80 8.16
CA ILE A 123 3.03 -0.46 9.00
C ILE A 123 3.27 1.03 8.87
N CYS A 124 2.98 1.76 9.94
CA CYS A 124 3.26 3.18 10.05
C CYS A 124 4.57 3.43 10.82
N SER A 125 5.05 4.68 10.72
CA SER A 125 6.21 5.18 11.45
C SER A 125 5.81 5.52 12.89
N ALA A 126 6.52 4.98 13.87
CA ALA A 126 6.21 5.19 15.28
C ALA A 126 6.37 6.66 15.73
N THR A 127 7.20 7.42 15.00
CA THR A 127 7.44 8.85 15.26
C THR A 127 6.57 9.79 14.41
N LEU A 128 6.00 9.26 13.33
CA LEU A 128 5.17 10.01 12.39
C LEU A 128 4.03 9.12 11.87
N PRO A 129 3.08 8.74 12.75
CA PRO A 129 2.08 7.74 12.42
C PRO A 129 1.18 8.22 11.27
N CYS A 130 0.64 7.24 10.54
CA CYS A 130 -0.33 7.50 9.49
C CYS A 130 -1.58 8.17 10.09
N GLU A 131 -2.13 9.15 9.39
CA GLU A 131 -3.28 9.91 9.85
C GLU A 131 -4.46 9.70 8.90
N ASN A 132 -5.66 9.46 9.44
CA ASN A 132 -6.87 9.23 8.66
C ASN A 132 -6.71 8.15 7.57
N VAL A 133 -6.34 6.94 7.99
CA VAL A 133 -6.35 5.75 7.13
C VAL A 133 -7.68 5.03 7.28
N GLU A 134 -8.43 4.90 6.19
CA GLU A 134 -9.75 4.27 6.15
C GLU A 134 -9.70 2.95 5.37
N LEU A 135 -10.29 1.91 5.96
CA LEU A 135 -10.59 0.63 5.30
C LEU A 135 -12.10 0.45 5.31
N ALA A 136 -12.73 0.39 4.13
CA ALA A 136 -14.16 0.19 3.99
C ALA A 136 -14.44 -0.90 2.94
N ASP A 137 -15.38 -1.80 3.21
CA ASP A 137 -15.84 -2.82 2.26
C ASP A 137 -14.69 -3.67 1.70
N ILE A 138 -13.89 -4.26 2.60
CA ILE A 138 -12.75 -5.12 2.24
C ILE A 138 -13.15 -6.59 2.35
N GLU A 139 -13.34 -7.24 1.22
CA GLU A 139 -13.83 -8.62 1.10
C GLU A 139 -12.80 -9.52 0.39
N ILE A 140 -11.70 -9.81 1.08
CA ILE A 140 -10.62 -10.63 0.54
C ILE A 140 -10.60 -11.97 1.27
N THR A 141 -10.55 -13.07 0.51
CA THR A 141 -10.50 -14.44 1.03
C THR A 141 -9.17 -15.11 0.70
N HIS A 142 -8.62 -15.88 1.64
CA HIS A 142 -7.43 -16.68 1.36
C HIS A 142 -7.79 -17.93 0.54
N SER A 143 -7.03 -18.21 -0.53
CA SER A 143 -7.28 -19.34 -1.44
C SER A 143 -6.49 -20.62 -1.13
N GLY A 144 -5.82 -20.70 0.02
CA GLY A 144 -5.00 -21.86 0.40
C GLY A 144 -5.73 -22.95 1.22
N PRO A 145 -5.10 -24.14 1.37
CA PRO A 145 -5.72 -25.34 1.94
C PRO A 145 -5.91 -25.35 3.48
N THR A 146 -5.57 -24.27 4.19
CA THR A 146 -5.76 -24.22 5.65
C THR A 146 -7.20 -23.90 6.02
N ALA A 147 -7.74 -24.73 6.92
CA ALA A 147 -9.09 -24.70 7.45
C ALA A 147 -9.43 -23.31 8.00
N ALA A 148 -10.53 -22.76 7.47
CA ALA A 148 -11.00 -21.38 7.60
C ALA A 148 -10.14 -20.38 6.81
N SER A 149 -10.78 -19.73 5.82
CA SER A 149 -10.30 -18.56 5.09
C SER A 149 -10.12 -17.36 6.02
N ILE A 150 -9.20 -17.47 6.99
CA ILE A 150 -8.91 -16.42 7.96
C ILE A 150 -8.04 -15.40 7.25
N THR A 151 -8.64 -14.24 6.99
CA THR A 151 -7.94 -13.06 6.52
C THR A 151 -7.39 -12.31 7.71
N MET A 152 -6.07 -12.20 7.79
CA MET A 152 -5.38 -11.46 8.85
C MET A 152 -5.19 -10.00 8.42
N PHE A 153 -5.45 -9.10 9.36
CA PHE A 153 -5.17 -7.67 9.25
C PHE A 153 -4.08 -7.34 10.28
N GLU A 154 -2.94 -6.86 9.81
CA GLU A 154 -1.83 -6.43 10.67
C GLU A 154 -1.71 -4.90 10.61
N CYS A 155 -1.74 -4.25 11.77
CA CYS A 155 -1.59 -2.81 11.90
C CYS A 155 -0.56 -2.49 12.99
N GLU A 156 0.50 -1.80 12.61
CA GLU A 156 1.53 -1.26 13.50
C GLU A 156 1.55 0.27 13.42
N ALA A 157 1.69 0.91 14.57
CA ALA A 157 1.87 2.35 14.71
C ALA A 157 3.35 2.70 14.83
#